data_AF-A0A978TKL0-F1
#
_entry.id   AF-A0A978TKL0-F1
#
_cell.length_a   1.000
_cell.length_b   1.000
_cell.length_c   1.000
_cell.angle_alpha   90.00
_cell.angle_beta   90.00
_cell.angle_gamma   90.00
#
_symmetry.space_group_name_H-M   'P 1'
#
loop_
_entity.id
_entity.type
_entity.pdbx_description
1 polymer ?
#
loop_
_entity_poly.entity_id
_entity_poly.type
_entity_poly.pdbx_seq_one_letter_code
_entity_poly.pdbx_strand_id
1 'polypeptide(L)'
;MQNCPRCHRTVDARAVSCPSCGIDLKAFGHPGIPLHRATGEEYLCQSCLYDADDTCTFPQRPYAQNCTLYHNVDEPILETAPTYKPTPWFKRNPVWLILLGLVAVSLLLAL
;
A
#
# COMPACT_ATOMS: atom_id res chain seq x y z
N MET A 1 -3.31 -5.85 9.45
CA MET A 1 -2.47 -6.74 10.29
C MET A 1 -1.90 -7.80 9.37
N GLN A 2 -0.69 -8.27 9.63
CA GLN A 2 0.00 -9.29 8.82
C GLN A 2 0.69 -10.30 9.75
N ASN A 3 0.88 -11.55 9.31
CA ASN A 3 1.64 -12.53 10.09
C ASN A 3 3.13 -12.42 9.80
N CYS A 4 3.96 -12.48 10.84
CA CYS A 4 5.40 -12.53 10.69
C CYS A 4 5.82 -13.90 10.11
N PRO A 5 6.61 -13.96 9.03
CA PRO A 5 7.01 -15.23 8.41
C PRO A 5 7.96 -16.06 9.29
N ARG A 6 8.64 -15.44 10.26
CA ARG A 6 9.61 -16.14 11.11
C ARG A 6 8.98 -16.70 12.38
N CYS A 7 8.21 -15.88 13.11
CA CYS A 7 7.65 -16.26 14.41
C CYS A 7 6.13 -16.45 14.41
N HIS A 8 5.49 -16.30 13.24
CA HIS A 8 4.04 -16.51 13.03
C HIS A 8 3.12 -15.64 13.89
N ARG A 9 3.66 -14.65 14.60
CA ARG A 9 2.87 -13.70 15.40
C ARG A 9 2.24 -12.64 14.49
N THR A 10 1.05 -12.16 14.87
CA THR A 10 0.39 -11.02 14.24
C THR A 10 1.17 -9.73 14.49
N VAL A 11 1.49 -8.99 13.44
CA VAL A 11 2.24 -7.73 13.48
C VAL A 11 1.45 -6.64 12.73
N ASP A 12 1.68 -5.38 13.10
CA ASP A 12 1.18 -4.23 12.35
C ASP A 12 1.68 -4.27 10.90
N ALA A 13 0.83 -3.91 9.95
CA ALA A 13 1.17 -3.87 8.52
C ALA A 13 2.24 -2.79 8.20
N ARG A 14 2.34 -1.77 9.05
CA ARG A 14 3.30 -0.66 8.96
C ARG A 14 4.61 -0.94 9.71
N ALA A 15 4.71 -2.06 10.42
CA ALA A 15 5.93 -2.41 11.14
C ALA A 15 7.07 -2.67 10.16
N VAL A 16 8.18 -1.95 10.35
CA VAL A 16 9.41 -2.12 9.58
C VAL A 16 10.11 -3.42 9.93
N SER A 17 10.11 -3.79 11.21
CA SER A 17 10.68 -5.04 11.73
C SER A 17 9.69 -5.69 12.71
N CYS A 18 9.82 -7.00 12.90
CA CYS A 18 8.98 -7.73 13.85
C CYS A 18 9.42 -7.41 15.30
N PRO A 19 8.54 -6.89 16.17
CA PRO A 19 8.90 -6.55 17.55
C PRO A 19 9.21 -7.78 18.43
N SER A 20 8.86 -8.99 17.98
CA SER A 20 9.04 -10.22 18.76
C SER A 20 10.28 -11.02 18.36
N CYS A 21 10.69 -10.98 17.09
CA CYS A 21 11.85 -11.76 16.61
C CYS A 21 12.88 -10.94 15.82
N GLY A 22 12.66 -9.63 15.64
CA GLY A 22 13.62 -8.71 15.04
C GLY A 22 13.85 -8.85 13.53
N ILE A 23 13.10 -9.69 12.82
CA ILE A 23 13.26 -9.81 11.36
C ILE A 23 12.70 -8.56 10.65
N ASP A 24 13.38 -8.10 9.61
CA ASP A 24 12.87 -7.02 8.77
C ASP A 24 11.61 -7.47 8.02
N LEU A 25 10.57 -6.65 8.01
CA LEU A 25 9.33 -6.90 7.28
C LEU A 25 9.20 -5.98 6.05
N LYS A 26 9.99 -4.91 6.02
CA LYS A 26 10.05 -3.92 4.95
C LYS A 26 11.49 -3.63 4.59
N ALA A 27 11.74 -3.31 3.32
CA ALA A 27 13.09 -3.03 2.87
C ALA A 27 13.57 -1.65 3.34
N PHE A 28 14.85 -1.55 3.68
CA PHE A 28 15.55 -0.29 3.97
C PHE A 28 14.90 0.61 5.03
N GLY A 29 14.09 0.05 5.93
CA GLY A 29 13.44 0.85 6.97
C GLY A 29 12.18 1.62 6.53
N HIS A 30 11.72 1.45 5.28
CA HIS A 30 10.62 2.25 4.75
C HIS A 30 9.28 1.50 4.78
N PRO A 31 8.22 2.04 5.43
CA PRO A 31 6.95 1.34 5.60
C PRO A 31 6.19 1.07 4.30
N GLY A 32 6.51 1.81 3.23
CA GLY A 32 5.82 1.73 1.93
C GLY A 32 6.36 0.69 0.96
N ILE A 33 7.50 0.05 1.23
CA ILE A 33 8.15 -0.86 0.28
C ILE A 33 8.06 -2.30 0.81
N PRO A 34 7.29 -3.19 0.15
CA PRO A 34 7.23 -4.59 0.54
C PRO A 34 8.58 -5.26 0.33
N LEU A 35 8.89 -6.23 1.18
CA LEU A 35 10.07 -7.08 1.04
C LEU A 35 9.60 -8.51 0.80
N HIS A 36 9.65 -8.96 -0.45
CA HIS A 36 9.33 -10.33 -0.82
C HIS A 36 10.48 -11.25 -0.43
N ARG A 37 10.14 -12.50 -0.08
CA ARG A 37 11.09 -13.53 0.33
C ARG A 37 10.76 -14.84 -0.37
N ALA A 38 11.81 -15.50 -0.83
CA ALA A 38 11.77 -16.87 -1.29
C ALA A 38 11.24 -17.78 -0.20
N THR A 39 10.44 -18.78 -0.60
CA THR A 39 9.98 -19.86 0.27
C THR A 39 10.74 -21.12 -0.10
N GLY A 40 11.51 -21.68 0.83
CA GLY A 40 12.30 -22.89 0.59
C GLY A 40 13.64 -22.60 -0.09
N GLU A 41 14.01 -23.42 -1.07
CA GLU A 41 15.34 -23.38 -1.73
C GLU A 41 15.34 -22.61 -3.06
N GLU A 42 14.16 -22.27 -3.59
CA GLU A 42 14.04 -21.57 -4.86
C GLU A 42 14.28 -20.07 -4.72
N TYR A 43 15.03 -19.49 -5.66
CA TYR A 43 15.25 -18.04 -5.70
C TYR A 43 14.06 -17.33 -6.33
N LEU A 44 13.74 -16.13 -5.83
CA LEU A 44 12.64 -15.31 -6.34
C LEU A 44 12.76 -15.02 -7.84
N CYS A 45 13.98 -14.91 -8.37
CA CYS A 45 14.19 -14.62 -9.79
C CYS A 45 13.62 -15.70 -10.72
N GLN A 46 13.55 -16.97 -10.29
CA GLN A 46 13.07 -18.08 -11.13
C GLN A 46 11.61 -17.94 -11.56
N SER A 47 10.79 -17.28 -10.75
CA SER A 47 9.38 -17.03 -11.03
C SER A 47 9.06 -15.55 -11.17
N CYS A 48 10.08 -14.71 -11.37
CA CYS A 48 9.91 -13.25 -11.45
C CYS A 48 9.63 -12.80 -12.89
N LEU A 49 8.55 -12.02 -13.07
CA LEU A 49 8.15 -11.44 -14.35
C LEU A 49 9.27 -10.61 -14.98
N TYR A 50 9.90 -9.74 -14.20
CA TYR A 50 10.99 -8.89 -14.70
C TYR A 50 12.27 -9.69 -15.03
N ASP A 51 12.36 -10.97 -14.66
CA ASP A 51 13.44 -11.92 -15.03
C ASP A 51 13.13 -12.59 -16.34
N ALA A 52 11.91 -13.08 -16.47
CA ALA A 52 11.41 -13.59 -17.73
C ALA A 52 11.53 -12.57 -18.87
N ASP A 53 11.31 -11.27 -18.59
CA ASP A 53 11.36 -10.20 -19.59
C ASP A 53 12.74 -9.50 -19.69
N ASP A 54 13.78 -9.98 -18.99
CA ASP A 54 15.13 -9.39 -18.97
C ASP A 54 15.21 -7.90 -18.52
N THR A 55 14.15 -7.35 -17.91
CA THR A 55 14.09 -5.92 -17.54
C THR A 55 14.55 -5.60 -16.11
N CYS A 56 14.66 -6.56 -15.20
CA CYS A 56 15.05 -6.22 -13.82
C CYS A 56 16.52 -5.84 -13.71
N THR A 57 16.75 -4.81 -12.91
CA THR A 57 18.07 -4.26 -12.61
C THR A 57 18.54 -4.61 -11.19
N PHE A 58 17.86 -5.55 -10.53
CA PHE A 58 18.20 -5.92 -9.16
C PHE A 58 19.59 -6.59 -9.08
N PRO A 59 20.52 -6.10 -8.24
CA PRO A 59 21.92 -6.59 -8.27
C PRO A 59 22.12 -8.06 -7.89
N GLN A 60 21.22 -8.65 -7.09
CA GLN A 60 21.40 -10.02 -6.59
C GLN A 60 20.89 -11.11 -7.55
N ARG A 61 20.58 -10.75 -8.79
CA ARG A 61 20.19 -11.72 -9.82
C ARG A 61 21.31 -12.73 -10.12
N PRO A 62 20.97 -13.98 -10.47
CA PRO A 62 19.66 -14.63 -10.42
C PRO A 62 19.33 -15.27 -9.05
N TYR A 63 20.11 -14.97 -8.01
CA TYR A 63 20.11 -15.67 -6.72
C TYR A 63 19.42 -14.88 -5.59
N ALA A 64 18.48 -14.00 -5.93
CA ALA A 64 17.81 -13.16 -4.94
C ALA A 64 16.86 -14.01 -4.07
N GLN A 65 17.18 -14.16 -2.78
CA GLN A 65 16.25 -14.73 -1.80
C GLN A 65 15.27 -13.67 -1.27
N ASN A 66 15.65 -12.39 -1.34
CA ASN A 66 14.84 -11.28 -0.88
C ASN A 66 14.82 -10.21 -1.98
N CYS A 67 13.65 -9.68 -2.33
CA CYS A 67 13.55 -8.66 -3.38
C CYS A 67 12.37 -7.72 -3.14
N THR A 68 12.57 -6.43 -3.41
CA THR A 68 11.50 -5.40 -3.38
C THR A 68 10.78 -5.25 -4.71
N LEU A 69 11.41 -5.72 -5.78
CA LEU A 69 10.92 -5.63 -7.16
C LEU A 69 10.28 -6.94 -7.64
N TYR A 70 10.19 -7.97 -6.80
CA TYR A 70 9.65 -9.25 -7.22
C TYR A 70 8.16 -9.13 -7.58
N HIS A 71 7.82 -9.68 -8.74
CA HIS A 71 6.45 -9.90 -9.16
C HIS A 71 6.36 -11.27 -9.80
N ASN A 72 5.43 -12.10 -9.37
CA ASN A 72 5.33 -13.47 -9.86
C ASN A 72 4.76 -13.49 -11.28
N VAL A 73 5.28 -14.36 -12.15
CA VAL A 73 4.81 -14.51 -13.55
C VAL A 73 3.35 -14.98 -13.67
N ASP A 74 2.86 -15.73 -12.70
CA ASP A 74 1.50 -16.28 -12.68
C ASP A 74 0.48 -15.29 -12.06
N GLU A 75 0.97 -14.20 -11.44
CA GLU A 75 0.12 -13.17 -10.85
C GLU A 75 -0.20 -12.08 -11.88
N PRO A 76 -1.49 -11.74 -12.09
CA PRO A 76 -1.83 -10.60 -12.92
C PRO A 76 -1.45 -9.29 -12.23
N ILE A 77 -0.88 -8.34 -13.00
CA ILE A 77 -0.66 -6.98 -12.52
C ILE A 77 -2.03 -6.31 -12.35
N LEU A 78 -2.53 -6.29 -11.11
CA LEU A 78 -3.75 -5.58 -10.77
C LEU A 78 -3.46 -4.09 -10.68
N GLU A 79 -3.71 -3.34 -11.75
CA GLU A 79 -3.80 -1.88 -11.67
C GLU A 79 -4.96 -1.53 -10.73
N THR A 80 -4.63 -1.09 -9.51
CA THR A 80 -5.65 -0.56 -8.60
C THR A 80 -6.11 0.78 -9.16
N ALA A 81 -7.16 0.77 -9.98
CA ALA A 81 -7.78 1.99 -10.45
C ALA A 81 -8.15 2.84 -9.21
N PRO A 82 -7.76 4.12 -9.16
CA PRO A 82 -8.09 4.98 -8.04
C PRO A 82 -9.61 5.00 -7.88
N THR A 83 -10.11 4.51 -6.73
CA THR A 83 -11.53 4.55 -6.43
C THR A 83 -11.96 6.01 -6.26
N TYR A 84 -12.54 6.59 -7.31
CA TYR A 84 -13.11 7.93 -7.24
C TYR A 84 -14.32 7.91 -6.30
N LYS A 85 -14.15 8.52 -5.12
CA LYS A 85 -15.26 8.77 -4.18
C LYS A 85 -15.77 10.19 -4.43
N PRO A 86 -16.93 10.38 -5.07
CA PRO A 86 -17.49 11.72 -5.25
C PRO A 86 -17.74 12.33 -3.87
N THR A 87 -17.10 13.46 -3.59
CA THR A 87 -17.40 14.25 -2.39
C THR A 87 -18.65 15.07 -2.67
N PRO A 88 -19.65 15.04 -1.78
CA PRO A 88 -20.87 15.80 -2.00
C PRO A 88 -20.57 17.31 -2.00
N TRP A 89 -21.24 18.04 -2.90
CA TRP A 89 -20.99 19.47 -3.16
C TRP A 89 -21.08 20.35 -1.91
N PHE A 90 -21.99 20.03 -0.98
CA PHE A 90 -22.17 20.77 0.26
C PHE A 90 -20.96 20.68 1.21
N LYS A 91 -20.20 19.58 1.18
CA LYS A 91 -18.93 19.48 1.93
C LYS A 91 -17.82 20.29 1.26
N ARG A 92 -17.93 20.52 -0.05
CA ARG A 92 -16.95 21.28 -0.82
C ARG A 92 -17.16 22.80 -0.70
N ASN A 93 -18.39 23.25 -0.47
CA ASN A 93 -18.77 24.66 -0.47
C ASN A 93 -19.64 25.07 0.75
N PRO A 94 -19.09 25.04 1.99
CA PRO A 94 -19.87 25.34 3.20
C PRO A 94 -20.36 26.79 3.28
N VAL A 95 -19.69 27.72 2.59
CA VAL A 95 -20.02 29.15 2.58
C VAL A 95 -21.46 29.40 2.10
N TRP A 96 -21.92 28.66 1.09
CA TRP A 96 -23.28 28.80 0.57
C TRP A 96 -24.34 28.36 1.59
N LEU A 97 -24.05 27.33 2.40
CA LEU A 97 -24.94 26.90 3.48
C LEU A 97 -25.05 27.97 4.57
N ILE A 98 -23.93 28.60 4.91
CA ILE A 98 -23.89 29.70 5.90
C ILE A 98 -24.69 30.90 5.38
N LEU A 99 -24.49 31.29 4.11
CA LEU A 99 -25.24 32.38 3.48
C LEU A 99 -26.74 32.10 3.45
N LEU A 100 -27.15 30.89 3.07
CA LEU A 100 -28.56 30.50 3.04
C LEU A 100 -29.17 30.53 4.44
N GLY A 101 -28.43 30.07 5.46
CA GLY A 101 -28.82 30.16 6.86
C GLY A 101 -29.01 31.61 7.33
N LEU A 102 -28.07 32.50 7.00
CA LEU A 102 -28.17 33.93 7.32
C LEU A 102 -29.40 34.59 6.69
N VAL A 103 -29.68 34.29 5.42
CA VAL A 103 -30.87 34.81 4.72
C VAL A 103 -32.15 34.30 5.39
N ALA A 104 -32.22 33.02 5.74
CA ALA A 104 -33.39 32.45 6.41
C ALA A 104 -33.65 33.11 7.78
N VAL A 105 -32.60 33.31 8.59
CA VAL A 105 -32.70 34.01 9.88
C VAL A 105 -33.15 35.46 9.68
N SER A 106 -32.61 36.16 8.69
CA SER A 106 -33.00 37.54 8.38
C SER A 106 -34.48 37.64 8.00
N LEU A 107 -35.00 36.68 7.22
CA LEU A 107 -36.42 36.65 6.84
C LEU A 107 -37.33 36.35 8.02
N LEU A 108 -36.93 35.43 8.91
CA LEU A 108 -37.68 35.10 10.12
C LEU A 108 -37.77 36.26 11.11
N LEU A 109 -36.75 37.11 11.18
CA LEU A 109 -36.77 38.31 12.02
C LEU A 109 -37.58 39.47 11.40
N ALA A 110 -37.80 39.44 10.10
CA ALA A 110 -38.48 40.51 9.36
C ALA A 110 -40.00 40.28 9.19
N LEU A 111 -40.45 39.03 9.28
CA LEU A 111 -41.87 38.64 9.30
C LEU A 111 -42.45 38.71 10.71
#